data_AF-A0A6N9TL89-F1
#
_entry.id   AF-A0A6N9TL89-F1
#
_cell.length_a   1.000
_cell.length_b   1.000
_cell.length_c   1.000
_cell.angle_alpha   90.00
_cell.angle_beta   90.00
_cell.angle_gamma   90.00
#
_symmetry.space_group_name_H-M   'P 1'
#
loop_
_entity.id
_entity.type
_entity.pdbx_description
1 polymer ?
#
loop_
_entity_poly.entity_id
_entity_poly.type
_entity_poly.pdbx_seq_one_letter_code
_entity_poly.pdbx_strand_id
1 'polypeptide(L)'
;MKKNILTWLVVGLFAVAGAGVAMAGEGPATIVLKAKKGDVTFAHHKHQARMDCGQCHHGVANGKRVPFKKGQAMKKCEECHNSSMANKKVNKPMKVFHENCKNCHKQHKAEGAPTKCNGCHKK
;
A
#
# COMPACT_ATOMS: atom_id res chain seq x y z
N MET A 1 47.00 44.82 25.08
CA MET A 1 47.26 43.37 24.88
C MET A 1 46.04 42.76 24.21
N LYS A 2 46.28 42.05 23.12
CA LYS A 2 45.30 41.50 22.18
C LYS A 2 44.55 40.32 22.80
N LYS A 3 43.28 40.12 22.42
CA LYS A 3 42.70 38.79 22.11
C LYS A 3 41.34 38.96 21.43
N ASN A 4 41.39 39.00 20.10
CA ASN A 4 40.24 38.78 19.23
C ASN A 4 39.86 37.31 19.29
N ILE A 5 38.60 36.99 19.58
CA ILE A 5 38.05 35.66 19.32
C ILE A 5 36.91 35.85 18.32
N LEU A 6 37.28 35.57 17.08
CA LEU A 6 36.44 35.48 15.90
C LEU A 6 35.69 34.13 15.99
N THR A 7 34.45 34.12 16.46
CA THR A 7 33.63 32.91 16.48
C THR A 7 32.71 32.91 15.25
N TRP A 8 33.13 32.16 14.24
CA TRP A 8 32.32 31.79 13.09
C TRP A 8 31.10 30.97 13.56
N LEU A 9 29.89 31.53 13.49
CA LEU A 9 28.67 30.74 13.58
C LEU A 9 28.19 30.42 12.17
N VAL A 10 28.46 29.17 11.82
CA VAL A 10 28.11 28.48 10.59
C VAL A 10 26.59 28.47 10.40
N VAL A 11 26.20 28.79 9.16
CA VAL A 11 24.88 28.66 8.56
C VAL A 11 24.28 27.28 8.85
N GLY A 12 23.13 27.26 9.54
CA GLY A 12 22.27 26.09 9.69
C GLY A 12 20.94 26.30 8.97
N LEU A 13 20.96 26.29 7.63
CA LEU A 13 19.76 26.17 6.81
C LEU A 13 19.21 24.75 6.96
N PHE A 14 18.42 24.50 8.00
CA PHE A 14 17.56 23.32 8.04
C PHE A 14 16.32 23.60 7.21
N ALA A 15 16.43 23.35 5.91
CA ALA A 15 15.27 23.18 5.04
C ALA A 15 14.46 22.01 5.59
N VAL A 16 13.28 22.32 6.13
CA VAL A 16 12.29 21.36 6.58
C VAL A 16 11.92 20.49 5.38
N ALA A 17 12.40 19.25 5.36
CA ALA A 17 11.93 18.23 4.44
C ALA A 17 10.45 17.98 4.75
N GLY A 18 9.58 18.29 3.80
CA GLY A 18 8.14 18.07 3.88
C GLY A 18 7.84 16.58 4.04
N ALA A 19 7.70 16.13 5.28
CA ALA A 19 7.02 14.88 5.60
C ALA A 19 5.52 15.14 5.45
N GLY A 20 4.90 14.57 4.42
CA GLY A 20 3.45 14.55 4.29
C GLY A 20 2.85 13.99 5.58
N VAL A 21 2.00 14.78 6.24
CA VAL A 21 1.32 14.38 7.47
C VAL A 21 0.33 13.29 7.10
N ALA A 22 0.66 12.04 7.41
CA ALA A 22 -0.30 10.95 7.37
C ALA A 22 -1.27 11.16 8.54
N MET A 23 -2.51 11.54 8.24
CA MET A 23 -3.58 11.64 9.23
C MET A 23 -3.80 10.26 9.84
N ALA A 24 -3.81 10.17 11.17
CA ALA A 24 -3.93 8.92 11.89
C ALA A 24 -5.25 8.22 11.52
N GLY A 25 -5.17 7.16 10.71
CA GLY A 25 -6.31 6.33 10.31
C GLY A 25 -6.45 6.10 8.81
N GLU A 26 -5.78 6.89 7.98
CA GLU A 26 -5.89 6.78 6.52
C GLU A 26 -4.55 6.38 5.91
N GLY A 27 -4.58 5.34 5.07
CA GLY A 27 -3.42 4.97 4.26
C GLY A 27 -3.04 6.06 3.26
N PRO A 28 -1.89 5.95 2.57
CA PRO A 28 -1.51 6.90 1.53
C PRO A 28 -2.60 7.01 0.45
N ALA A 29 -2.79 8.19 -0.13
CA ALA A 29 -3.84 8.43 -1.14
C ALA A 29 -3.74 7.48 -2.34
N THR A 30 -2.51 7.23 -2.77
CA THR A 30 -2.16 6.31 -3.85
C THR A 30 -0.96 5.46 -3.44
N ILE A 31 -0.90 4.23 -3.95
CA ILE A 31 0.28 3.36 -3.83
C ILE A 31 0.61 2.76 -5.18
N VAL A 32 1.87 2.37 -5.37
CA VAL A 32 2.32 1.65 -6.56
C VAL A 32 2.50 0.18 -6.21
N LEU A 33 1.70 -0.68 -6.83
CA LEU A 33 1.85 -2.13 -6.74
C LEU A 33 2.75 -2.60 -7.87
N LYS A 34 3.96 -3.04 -7.53
CA LYS A 34 4.95 -3.53 -8.50
C LYS A 34 4.49 -4.84 -9.14
N ALA A 35 4.55 -4.92 -10.46
CA ALA A 35 4.17 -6.13 -11.17
C ALA A 35 4.94 -6.32 -12.49
N LYS A 36 5.17 -7.58 -12.87
CA LYS A 36 5.92 -7.94 -14.08
C LYS A 36 5.29 -7.45 -15.39
N LYS A 37 3.97 -7.21 -15.40
CA LYS A 37 3.23 -6.76 -16.60
C LYS A 37 3.01 -5.23 -16.63
N GLY A 38 3.79 -4.49 -15.86
CA GLY A 38 3.61 -3.06 -15.64
C GLY A 38 3.03 -2.79 -14.25
N ASP A 39 3.53 -1.75 -13.62
CA ASP A 39 3.10 -1.35 -12.29
C ASP A 39 1.64 -0.90 -12.30
N VAL A 40 0.94 -1.14 -11.19
CA VAL A 40 -0.44 -0.69 -11.01
C VAL A 40 -0.45 0.43 -10.00
N THR A 41 -0.86 1.62 -10.43
CA THR A 41 -1.17 2.72 -9.50
C THR A 41 -2.53 2.44 -8.88
N PHE A 42 -2.53 2.13 -7.58
CA PHE A 42 -3.72 1.85 -6.81
C PHE A 42 -4.17 3.11 -6.07
N ALA A 43 -5.37 3.60 -6.41
CA ALA A 43 -5.99 4.74 -5.73
C ALA A 43 -6.63 4.29 -4.41
N HIS A 44 -5.81 4.16 -3.36
CA HIS A 44 -6.23 3.63 -2.06
C HIS A 44 -7.37 4.44 -1.45
N HIS A 45 -7.33 5.77 -1.47
CA HIS A 45 -8.41 6.60 -0.94
C HIS A 45 -9.75 6.39 -1.66
N LYS A 46 -9.74 6.18 -2.98
CA LYS A 46 -10.98 5.88 -3.71
C LYS A 46 -11.60 4.55 -3.29
N HIS A 47 -10.77 3.59 -2.92
CA HIS A 47 -11.21 2.29 -2.43
C HIS A 47 -11.67 2.39 -0.96
N GLN A 48 -10.94 3.11 -0.11
CA GLN A 48 -11.28 3.31 1.31
C GLN A 48 -12.60 4.08 1.47
N ALA A 49 -12.92 4.98 0.54
CA ALA A 49 -14.17 5.74 0.57
C ALA A 49 -15.42 4.88 0.28
N ARG A 50 -15.23 3.63 -0.17
CA ARG A 50 -16.32 2.73 -0.57
C ARG A 50 -16.25 1.36 0.11
N MET A 51 -15.20 1.09 0.89
CA MET A 51 -14.93 -0.24 1.44
C MET A 51 -14.22 -0.14 2.78
N ASP A 52 -14.53 -1.10 3.65
CA ASP A 52 -13.81 -1.25 4.91
C ASP A 52 -12.36 -1.71 4.68
N CYS A 53 -11.46 -1.33 5.60
CA CYS A 53 -10.07 -1.77 5.59
C CYS A 53 -9.94 -3.30 5.51
N GLY A 54 -10.88 -4.01 6.15
CA GLY A 54 -10.95 -5.47 6.24
C GLY A 54 -11.21 -6.22 4.93
N GLN A 55 -11.68 -5.51 3.89
CA GLN A 55 -11.90 -6.11 2.57
C GLN A 55 -10.57 -6.53 1.92
N CYS A 56 -9.49 -5.80 2.21
CA CYS A 56 -8.15 -6.07 1.70
C CYS A 56 -7.18 -6.47 2.81
N HIS A 57 -7.11 -5.68 3.88
CA HIS A 57 -6.26 -5.99 5.02
C HIS A 57 -6.93 -7.07 5.86
N HIS A 58 -6.18 -8.06 6.29
CA HIS A 58 -6.68 -9.12 7.14
C HIS A 58 -5.60 -9.56 8.11
N GLY A 59 -6.00 -10.17 9.21
CA GLY A 59 -5.08 -10.85 10.09
C GLY A 59 -4.77 -12.25 9.58
N VAL A 60 -3.83 -12.91 10.25
CA VAL A 60 -3.60 -14.34 10.11
C VAL A 60 -3.49 -14.95 11.51
N ALA A 61 -4.19 -16.05 11.76
CA ALA A 61 -4.05 -16.86 12.95
C ALA A 61 -4.00 -18.33 12.54
N ASN A 62 -3.02 -19.09 13.03
CA ASN A 62 -2.86 -20.51 12.71
C ASN A 62 -2.86 -20.80 11.20
N GLY A 63 -2.20 -19.93 10.43
CA GLY A 63 -2.11 -20.05 8.96
C GLY A 63 -3.41 -19.75 8.20
N LYS A 64 -4.47 -19.31 8.89
CA LYS A 64 -5.77 -18.96 8.28
C LYS A 64 -6.01 -17.46 8.33
N ARG A 65 -6.68 -16.92 7.30
CA ARG A 65 -7.16 -15.53 7.27
C ARG A 65 -8.13 -15.32 8.43
N VAL A 66 -7.94 -14.25 9.19
CA VAL A 66 -8.89 -13.77 10.20
C VAL A 66 -9.25 -12.31 9.91
N PRO A 67 -10.39 -11.82 10.41
CA PRO A 67 -10.80 -10.43 10.19
C PRO A 67 -9.73 -9.42 10.62
N PHE A 68 -9.68 -8.30 9.91
CA PHE A 68 -8.84 -7.16 10.29
C PHE A 68 -9.27 -6.60 11.64
N LYS A 69 -8.28 -6.21 12.45
CA LYS A 69 -8.49 -5.49 13.71
C LYS A 69 -7.98 -4.08 13.57
N LYS A 70 -8.75 -3.09 14.05
CA LYS A 70 -8.31 -1.69 14.08
C LYS A 70 -6.99 -1.58 14.84
N GLY A 71 -6.03 -0.85 14.27
CA GLY A 71 -4.67 -0.75 14.82
C GLY A 71 -3.75 -1.93 14.49
N GLN A 72 -4.20 -2.95 13.76
CA GLN A 72 -3.31 -4.00 13.26
C GLN A 72 -2.30 -3.40 12.28
N ALA A 73 -1.03 -3.74 12.46
CA ALA A 73 0.02 -3.39 11.51
C ALA A 73 -0.27 -3.99 10.12
N MET A 74 -0.20 -3.14 9.10
CA MET A 74 -0.43 -3.51 7.71
C MET A 74 0.93 -3.82 7.07
N LYS A 75 1.13 -5.09 6.75
CA LYS A 75 2.32 -5.57 6.03
C LYS A 75 2.06 -5.61 4.54
N LYS A 76 3.11 -5.59 3.72
CA LYS A 76 2.97 -5.82 2.29
C LYS A 76 2.46 -7.22 2.05
N CYS A 77 1.59 -7.39 1.06
CA CYS A 77 1.01 -8.70 0.74
C CYS A 77 2.10 -9.76 0.50
N GLU A 78 3.20 -9.38 -0.16
CA GLU A 78 4.32 -10.27 -0.51
C GLU A 78 5.14 -10.78 0.68
N GLU A 79 5.05 -10.14 1.85
CA GLU A 79 5.71 -10.64 3.07
C GLU A 79 5.12 -11.98 3.51
N CYS A 80 3.83 -12.21 3.26
CA CYS A 80 3.17 -13.48 3.53
C CYS A 80 2.81 -14.23 2.24
N HIS A 81 2.19 -13.58 1.27
CA HIS A 81 1.73 -14.17 0.00
C HIS A 81 2.85 -14.38 -1.01
N ASN A 82 3.80 -15.25 -0.64
CA ASN A 82 4.98 -15.60 -1.41
C ASN A 82 5.13 -17.12 -1.55
N SER A 83 6.18 -17.54 -2.26
CA SER A 83 6.44 -18.94 -2.61
C SER A 83 6.50 -19.88 -1.41
N SER A 84 6.84 -19.37 -0.23
CA SER A 84 6.97 -20.12 1.02
C SER A 84 5.62 -20.52 1.63
N MET A 85 4.50 -19.93 1.19
CA MET A 85 3.19 -20.40 1.62
C MET A 85 2.86 -21.78 1.06
N ALA A 86 2.38 -22.66 1.95
CA ALA A 86 1.84 -23.97 1.59
C ALA A 86 0.63 -23.86 0.66
N ASN A 87 -0.29 -22.93 0.92
CA ASN A 87 -1.48 -22.73 0.10
C ASN A 87 -1.13 -22.09 -1.25
N LYS A 88 -0.98 -22.93 -2.28
CA LYS A 88 -0.64 -22.51 -3.65
C LYS A 88 -1.69 -21.62 -4.31
N LYS A 89 -2.91 -21.48 -3.78
CA LYS A 89 -3.91 -20.55 -4.34
C LYS A 89 -3.57 -19.10 -4.04
N VAL A 90 -2.86 -18.82 -2.95
CA VAL A 90 -2.56 -17.47 -2.47
C VAL A 90 -1.06 -17.22 -2.23
N ASN A 91 -0.19 -18.12 -2.71
CA ASN A 91 1.26 -18.05 -2.49
C ASN A 91 2.02 -17.07 -3.41
N LYS A 92 1.32 -16.14 -4.05
CA LYS A 92 1.92 -15.10 -4.91
C LYS A 92 1.06 -13.84 -4.84
N PRO A 93 1.63 -12.63 -4.79
CA PRO A 93 0.84 -11.40 -4.74
C PRO A 93 -0.07 -11.27 -5.96
N MET A 94 0.44 -11.65 -7.14
CA MET A 94 -0.33 -11.71 -8.37
C MET A 94 -1.64 -12.50 -8.23
N LYS A 95 -1.60 -13.69 -7.60
CA LYS A 95 -2.80 -14.52 -7.43
C LYS A 95 -3.81 -13.83 -6.51
N VAL A 96 -3.33 -13.26 -5.40
CA VAL A 96 -4.18 -12.57 -4.44
C VAL A 96 -4.84 -11.33 -5.05
N PHE A 97 -4.09 -10.51 -5.79
CA PHE A 97 -4.65 -9.34 -6.45
C PHE A 97 -5.64 -9.70 -7.56
N HIS A 98 -5.35 -10.71 -8.37
CA HIS A 98 -6.30 -11.14 -9.42
C HIS A 98 -7.51 -11.87 -8.84
N GLU A 99 -7.41 -12.47 -7.67
CA GLU A 99 -8.55 -13.04 -6.97
C GLU A 99 -9.39 -11.93 -6.33
N ASN A 100 -8.79 -11.09 -5.48
CA ASN A 100 -9.51 -10.08 -4.72
C ASN A 100 -9.99 -8.92 -5.61
N CYS A 101 -9.05 -8.23 -6.28
CA CYS A 101 -9.36 -7.01 -7.02
C CYS A 101 -10.22 -7.32 -8.24
N LYS A 102 -9.86 -8.34 -9.04
CA LYS A 102 -10.60 -8.64 -10.27
C LYS A 102 -12.01 -9.16 -9.98
N ASN A 103 -12.21 -9.96 -8.93
CA ASN A 103 -13.55 -10.48 -8.63
C ASN A 103 -14.47 -9.38 -8.11
N CYS A 104 -13.99 -8.52 -7.20
CA CYS A 104 -14.74 -7.32 -6.80
C CYS A 104 -15.04 -6.42 -8.01
N HIS A 105 -14.05 -6.13 -8.86
CA HIS A 105 -14.26 -5.32 -10.06
C HIS A 105 -15.21 -5.95 -11.09
N LYS A 106 -15.35 -7.28 -11.16
CA LYS A 106 -16.36 -7.92 -12.02
C LYS A 106 -17.78 -7.60 -11.53
N GLN A 107 -17.99 -7.57 -10.21
CA GLN A 107 -19.28 -7.24 -9.61
C GLN A 107 -19.63 -5.76 -9.85
N HIS A 108 -18.62 -4.89 -9.83
CA HIS A 108 -18.77 -3.45 -10.04
C HIS A 108 -18.39 -2.98 -11.45
N LYS A 109 -18.45 -3.88 -12.44
CA LYS A 109 -18.07 -3.56 -13.83
C LYS A 109 -18.95 -2.43 -14.41
N ALA A 110 -20.24 -2.40 -14.06
CA ALA A 110 -21.17 -1.36 -14.48
C ALA A 110 -20.81 0.02 -13.93
N GLU A 111 -20.08 0.08 -12.81
CA GLU A 111 -19.59 1.32 -12.18
C GLU A 111 -18.21 1.76 -12.71
N GLY A 112 -17.74 1.12 -13.80
CA GLY A 112 -16.46 1.46 -14.43
C GLY A 112 -15.24 0.77 -13.81
N ALA A 113 -15.43 -0.24 -12.95
CA ALA A 113 -14.30 -0.96 -12.37
C ALA A 113 -13.51 -1.75 -13.44
N PRO A 114 -12.16 -1.60 -13.51
CA PRO A 114 -11.37 -2.22 -14.56
C PRO A 114 -11.23 -3.74 -14.34
N THR A 115 -11.57 -4.52 -15.37
CA THR A 115 -11.48 -6.00 -15.33
C THR A 115 -10.53 -6.59 -16.37
N LYS A 116 -10.14 -5.78 -17.36
CA LYS A 116 -9.18 -6.15 -18.42
C LYS A 116 -7.74 -5.92 -17.94
N CYS A 117 -6.78 -6.67 -18.48
CA CYS A 117 -5.38 -6.59 -18.09
C CYS A 117 -4.82 -5.16 -18.17
N ASN A 118 -5.07 -4.48 -19.29
CA ASN A 118 -4.65 -3.09 -19.54
C ASN A 118 -5.48 -2.03 -18.79
N GLY A 119 -6.59 -2.44 -18.15
CA GLY A 119 -7.36 -1.54 -17.29
C GLY A 119 -6.64 -1.23 -15.98
N CYS A 120 -5.82 -2.19 -15.49
CA CYS A 120 -5.00 -2.01 -14.29
C CYS A 120 -3.51 -1.83 -14.64
N HIS A 121 -2.98 -2.65 -15.56
CA HIS A 121 -1.60 -2.59 -16.02
C HIS A 121 -1.47 -1.64 -17.21
N LYS A 122 -1.47 -0.34 -16.93
CA LYS A 122 -1.20 0.67 -17.97
C LYS A 122 0.28 0.61 -18.35
N LYS A 123 0.55 0.61 -19.67
CA LYS A 123 1.91 0.70 -20.20
C LYS A 123 2.41 2.13 -20.09
#